data_AF-A0A2M6WTL4-F1
#
_entry.id   AF-A0A2M6WTL4-F1
#
_cell.length_a   1.000
_cell.length_b   1.000
_cell.length_c   1.000
_cell.angle_alpha   90.00
_cell.angle_beta   90.00
_cell.angle_gamma   90.00
#
_symmetry.space_group_name_H-M   'P 1'
#
loop_
_entity.id
_entity.type
_entity.pdbx_description
1 polymer ?
#
loop_
_entity_poly.entity_id
_entity_poly.type
_entity_poly.pdbx_seq_one_letter_code
_entity_poly.pdbx_strand_id
1 'polypeptide(L)'
;MKNTIIWFLVAVFLVGAIVIVYRGRPVQKLSHEQNALASLRTENDEVEKSALELNDGEKSEQLMEFSVENPTSEQTSVVPVDTKTVVTSPSVRANIFTVADIAKHNIRTDCWSTINGSVYDLTSFVDRHPGGAKKIMMICGVDGSGLFDTQHNGSSVAQASLGLLKIGVLK
;
A
#
# COMPACT_ATOMS: atom_id res chain seq x y z
N MET A 1 16.78 -14.88 -67.02
CA MET A 1 17.48 -14.53 -65.75
C MET A 1 17.83 -13.03 -65.70
N LYS A 2 16.87 -12.11 -65.84
CA LYS A 2 17.13 -10.65 -65.75
C LYS A 2 16.10 -9.87 -64.91
N ASN A 3 15.04 -10.50 -64.42
CA ASN A 3 13.95 -9.81 -63.72
C ASN A 3 14.00 -9.94 -62.19
N THR A 4 14.85 -10.77 -61.60
CA THR A 4 14.92 -10.93 -60.14
C THR A 4 15.79 -9.88 -59.45
N ILE A 5 16.75 -9.25 -60.16
CA ILE A 5 17.64 -8.23 -59.60
C ILE A 5 16.93 -6.89 -59.37
N ILE A 6 15.92 -6.57 -60.20
CA ILE A 6 15.14 -5.32 -60.09
C ILE A 6 14.28 -5.33 -58.81
N TRP A 7 13.72 -6.47 -58.43
CA TRP A 7 12.94 -6.60 -57.20
C TRP A 7 13.78 -6.52 -55.93
N PHE A 8 15.04 -6.99 -55.97
CA PHE A 8 15.96 -6.83 -54.83
C PHE A 8 16.37 -5.37 -54.60
N LEU A 9 16.53 -4.57 -55.66
CA LEU A 9 16.88 -3.16 -55.53
C LEU A 9 15.70 -2.28 -55.05
N VAL A 10 14.47 -2.60 -55.45
CA VAL A 10 13.27 -1.89 -54.95
C VAL A 10 13.00 -2.19 -53.46
N ALA A 11 13.26 -3.42 -53.01
CA ALA A 11 13.07 -3.81 -51.62
C ALA A 11 14.09 -3.15 -50.67
N VAL A 12 15.36 -3.03 -51.07
CA VAL A 12 16.40 -2.37 -50.25
C VAL A 12 16.15 -0.86 -50.13
N PHE A 13 15.59 -0.21 -51.17
CA PHE A 13 15.28 1.23 -51.12
C PHE A 13 14.09 1.55 -50.20
N LEU A 14 13.07 0.67 -50.14
CA LEU A 14 11.91 0.86 -49.25
C LEU A 14 12.24 0.64 -47.76
N VAL A 15 13.14 -0.28 -47.43
CA VAL A 15 13.59 -0.49 -46.04
C VAL A 15 14.56 0.62 -45.59
N GLY A 16 15.40 1.13 -46.50
CA GLY A 16 16.33 2.24 -46.22
C GLY A 16 15.65 3.59 -45.94
N ALA A 17 14.55 3.90 -46.63
CA ALA A 17 13.80 5.14 -46.42
C ALA A 17 13.05 5.19 -45.07
N ILE A 18 12.68 4.03 -44.51
CA ILE A 18 11.97 3.96 -43.22
C ILE A 18 12.91 4.30 -42.05
N VAL A 19 14.20 3.93 -42.10
CA VAL A 19 15.14 4.18 -40.98
C VAL A 19 15.56 5.66 -40.87
N ILE A 20 15.54 6.42 -41.96
CA ILE A 20 16.00 7.83 -41.98
C ILE A 20 14.95 8.77 -41.34
N VAL A 21 13.66 8.45 -41.38
CA VAL A 21 12.60 9.29 -40.79
C VAL A 21 12.55 9.20 -39.26
N TYR A 22 13.13 8.15 -38.64
CA TYR A 22 13.07 7.96 -37.18
C TYR A 22 14.31 8.43 -36.39
N ARG A 23 15.36 8.98 -37.03
CA ARG A 23 16.58 9.43 -36.33
C ARG A 23 16.81 10.94 -36.34
N GLY A 24 15.77 11.76 -36.14
CA GLY A 24 16.01 13.21 -36.17
C GLY A 24 14.88 14.15 -35.76
N ARG A 25 14.03 13.81 -34.78
CA ARG A 25 13.23 14.87 -34.12
C ARG A 25 14.01 15.45 -32.95
N PRO A 26 14.49 16.71 -33.02
CA PRO A 26 15.01 17.37 -31.84
C PRO A 26 13.85 17.54 -30.84
N VAL A 27 13.99 16.94 -29.67
CA VAL A 27 13.12 17.22 -28.52
C VAL A 27 13.36 18.69 -28.16
N GLN A 28 12.49 19.57 -28.64
CA GLN A 28 12.43 20.92 -28.09
C GLN A 28 12.08 20.78 -26.62
N LYS A 29 13.06 21.08 -25.77
CA LYS A 29 12.93 21.16 -24.33
C LYS A 29 11.75 22.11 -24.01
N LEU A 30 10.66 21.56 -23.50
CA LEU A 30 9.59 22.33 -22.88
C LEU A 30 10.12 22.89 -21.56
N SER A 31 10.83 24.02 -21.64
CA SER A 31 11.45 24.71 -20.51
C SER A 31 10.46 25.58 -19.72
N HIS A 32 9.15 25.39 -19.91
CA HIS A 32 8.13 26.22 -19.26
C HIS A 32 7.58 25.70 -17.93
N GLU A 33 7.97 24.50 -17.47
CA GLU A 33 7.51 23.97 -16.17
C GLU A 33 8.57 24.03 -15.04
N GLN A 34 9.71 24.72 -15.27
CA GLN A 34 10.70 24.90 -14.20
C GLN A 34 10.57 26.24 -13.46
N ASN A 35 9.76 27.18 -13.96
CA ASN A 35 9.54 28.49 -13.29
C ASN A 35 8.34 28.52 -12.32
N ALA A 36 7.59 27.43 -12.17
CA ALA A 36 6.51 27.35 -11.18
C ALA A 36 6.94 26.70 -9.83
N LEU A 37 8.14 26.11 -9.76
CA LEU A 37 8.67 25.49 -8.54
C LEU A 37 9.64 26.39 -7.76
N ALA A 38 10.10 27.50 -8.34
CA ALA A 38 10.99 28.45 -7.67
C ALA A 38 10.26 29.43 -6.74
N SER A 39 8.94 29.60 -6.89
CA SER A 39 8.15 30.54 -6.06
C SER A 39 7.49 29.88 -4.83
N LEU A 40 7.47 28.55 -4.73
CA LEU A 40 6.92 27.81 -3.58
C LEU A 40 7.97 27.43 -2.54
N ARG A 41 9.26 27.70 -2.80
CA ARG A 41 10.36 27.32 -1.91
C ARG A 41 10.71 28.39 -0.87
N THR A 42 10.25 29.63 -1.06
CA THR A 42 10.57 30.75 -0.16
C THR A 42 9.70 30.84 1.09
N GLU A 43 8.66 30.01 1.25
CA GLU A 43 7.75 30.07 2.41
C GLU A 43 8.09 29.05 3.52
N ASN A 44 8.96 28.06 3.26
CA ASN A 44 9.27 27.00 4.23
C ASN A 44 10.57 27.22 5.03
N ASP A 45 11.37 28.23 4.71
CA ASP A 45 12.66 28.47 5.39
C ASP A 45 12.56 29.37 6.64
N GLU A 46 11.37 29.91 6.97
CA GLU A 46 11.18 30.74 8.18
C GLU A 46 10.56 29.99 9.39
N VAL A 47 10.08 28.75 9.21
CA VAL A 47 9.43 28.01 10.32
C VAL A 47 10.42 27.23 11.19
N GLU A 48 11.62 26.92 10.70
CA GLU A 48 12.59 26.08 11.44
C GLU A 48 13.54 26.88 12.37
N LYS A 49 13.23 28.16 12.66
CA LYS A 49 14.07 29.01 13.53
C LYS A 49 13.47 29.30 14.92
N SER A 50 12.33 28.70 15.29
CA SER A 50 11.65 29.02 16.55
C SER A 50 11.44 27.84 17.52
N ALA A 51 11.98 26.64 17.26
CA ALA A 51 11.73 25.46 18.10
C ALA A 51 12.95 24.96 18.91
N LEU A 52 14.00 25.77 19.02
CA LEU A 52 15.14 25.51 19.91
C LEU A 52 15.06 26.48 21.08
N GLU A 53 14.35 26.12 22.14
CA GLU A 53 14.71 26.47 23.52
C GLU A 53 13.83 25.77 24.56
N LEU A 54 14.52 25.07 25.48
CA LEU A 54 14.15 24.71 26.85
C LEU A 54 13.15 23.56 27.08
N ASN A 55 13.69 22.38 27.40
CA ASN A 55 13.35 21.80 28.69
C ASN A 55 14.47 20.89 29.21
N ASP A 56 15.32 21.50 30.05
CA ASP A 56 16.29 20.81 30.89
C ASP A 56 15.58 20.29 32.15
N GLY A 57 15.79 19.00 32.45
CA GLY A 57 15.81 18.40 33.79
C GLY A 57 14.55 18.46 34.66
N GLU A 58 14.00 17.30 35.00
CA GLU A 58 14.03 16.85 36.41
C GLU A 58 13.83 15.34 36.52
N LYS A 59 14.64 14.77 37.40
CA LYS A 59 14.68 13.38 37.87
C LYS A 59 13.74 13.25 39.06
N SER A 60 12.89 12.23 39.10
CA SER A 60 12.52 11.61 40.38
C SER A 60 12.04 10.18 40.19
N GLU A 61 12.81 9.29 40.82
CA GLU A 61 12.46 7.91 41.09
C GLU A 61 11.31 7.90 42.11
N GLN A 62 10.25 7.14 41.85
CA GLN A 62 9.41 6.69 42.95
C GLN A 62 8.90 5.27 42.70
N LEU A 63 9.63 4.35 43.32
CA LEU A 63 9.22 3.01 43.74
C LEU A 63 7.88 3.07 44.45
N MET A 64 6.92 2.27 44.01
CA MET A 64 5.91 1.72 44.92
C MET A 64 5.67 0.25 44.59
N GLU A 65 6.19 -0.56 45.49
CA GLU A 65 5.83 -1.94 45.79
C GLU A 65 4.32 -2.02 46.03
N PHE A 66 3.60 -2.90 45.34
CA PHE A 66 2.26 -3.29 45.77
C PHE A 66 2.12 -4.82 45.72
N SER A 67 2.31 -5.40 46.89
CA SER A 67 2.03 -6.79 47.22
C SER A 67 0.59 -7.15 46.87
N VAL A 68 0.42 -8.17 46.02
CA VAL A 68 -0.87 -8.80 45.80
C VAL A 68 -1.09 -9.83 46.91
N GLU A 69 -1.81 -9.43 47.94
CA GLU A 69 -2.43 -10.36 48.87
C GLU A 69 -3.64 -11.01 48.20
N ASN A 70 -3.58 -12.34 48.17
CA ASN A 70 -4.64 -13.26 47.81
C ASN A 70 -5.87 -13.05 48.73
N PRO A 71 -7.09 -13.16 48.19
CA PRO A 71 -8.02 -14.08 48.85
C PRO A 71 -8.68 -15.04 47.86
N THR A 72 -8.39 -16.32 48.11
CA THR A 72 -9.16 -17.50 47.74
C THR A 72 -10.56 -17.42 48.38
N SER A 73 -11.60 -17.63 47.58
CA SER A 73 -12.81 -18.38 47.92
C SER A 73 -13.58 -18.60 46.61
N GLU A 74 -13.34 -19.69 45.89
CA GLU A 74 -14.08 -20.96 45.99
C GLU A 74 -15.61 -20.80 46.10
N GLN A 75 -16.31 -21.11 45.01
CA GLN A 75 -17.38 -22.12 45.05
C GLN A 75 -17.71 -22.72 43.67
N THR A 76 -17.20 -23.92 43.52
CA THR A 76 -17.58 -25.10 42.74
C THR A 76 -19.02 -25.17 42.20
N SER A 77 -19.15 -25.52 40.92
CA SER A 77 -20.09 -26.56 40.45
C SER A 77 -19.55 -27.27 39.20
N VAL A 78 -18.96 -28.45 39.42
CA VAL A 78 -19.03 -29.71 38.63
C VAL A 78 -19.96 -29.65 37.38
N VAL A 79 -19.66 -30.12 36.16
CA VAL A 79 -19.17 -31.41 35.57
C VAL A 79 -19.03 -31.18 34.01
N PRO A 80 -18.64 -32.13 33.13
CA PRO A 80 -17.41 -32.92 32.96
C PRO A 80 -16.56 -32.51 31.73
N VAL A 81 -15.32 -33.00 31.72
CA VAL A 81 -14.43 -33.16 30.55
C VAL A 81 -15.07 -34.07 29.48
N ASP A 82 -14.62 -33.86 28.24
CA ASP A 82 -14.90 -34.58 26.99
C ASP A 82 -16.16 -34.19 26.21
N THR A 83 -15.98 -33.26 25.26
CA THR A 83 -16.27 -33.48 23.83
C THR A 83 -15.80 -32.26 23.01
N LYS A 84 -14.95 -32.51 22.00
CA LYS A 84 -14.67 -31.66 20.81
C LYS A 84 -15.53 -30.39 20.69
N THR A 85 -15.04 -29.26 21.22
CA THR A 85 -15.62 -27.96 20.91
C THR A 85 -15.11 -27.51 19.55
N VAL A 86 -15.89 -27.81 18.51
CA VAL A 86 -15.84 -27.08 17.24
C VAL A 86 -16.19 -25.63 17.58
N VAL A 87 -15.19 -24.76 17.62
CA VAL A 87 -15.41 -23.32 17.74
C VAL A 87 -16.00 -22.86 16.41
N THR A 88 -17.33 -22.93 16.31
CA THR A 88 -18.08 -22.31 15.23
C THR A 88 -17.98 -20.79 15.42
N SER A 89 -17.05 -20.20 14.66
CA SER A 89 -16.88 -18.75 14.55
C SER A 89 -18.23 -18.09 14.24
N PRO A 90 -18.61 -16.99 14.93
CA PRO A 90 -19.85 -16.30 14.65
C PRO A 90 -19.79 -15.76 13.22
N SER A 91 -20.67 -16.27 12.36
CA SER A 91 -20.89 -15.80 11.00
C SER A 91 -21.50 -14.39 11.05
N VAL A 92 -20.64 -13.39 11.26
CA VAL A 92 -20.97 -12.00 10.93
C VAL A 92 -21.11 -11.98 9.42
N ARG A 93 -22.31 -11.62 8.92
CA ARG A 93 -22.52 -11.43 7.48
C ARG A 93 -21.45 -10.48 6.96
N ALA A 94 -20.55 -10.99 6.13
CA ALA A 94 -19.52 -10.18 5.51
C ALA A 94 -20.15 -9.21 4.52
N ASN A 95 -19.74 -7.94 4.53
CA ASN A 95 -20.14 -6.99 3.49
C ASN A 95 -19.61 -7.49 2.14
N ILE A 96 -20.44 -7.39 1.11
CA ILE A 96 -20.13 -7.84 -0.25
C ILE A 96 -19.96 -6.61 -1.13
N PHE A 97 -18.82 -6.49 -1.81
CA PHE A 97 -18.50 -5.37 -2.68
C PHE A 97 -18.25 -5.85 -4.11
N THR A 98 -18.49 -4.99 -5.09
CA THR A 98 -18.11 -5.26 -6.49
C THR A 98 -16.77 -4.62 -6.83
N VAL A 99 -16.12 -5.07 -7.92
CA VAL A 99 -14.90 -4.43 -8.43
C VAL A 99 -15.13 -2.94 -8.72
N ALA A 100 -16.32 -2.58 -9.21
CA ALA A 100 -16.68 -1.18 -9.47
C ALA A 100 -16.80 -0.34 -8.19
N ASP A 101 -17.14 -0.95 -7.05
CA ASP A 101 -17.10 -0.26 -5.77
C ASP A 101 -15.66 0.00 -5.35
N ILE A 102 -14.79 -1.02 -5.43
CA ILE A 102 -13.37 -0.89 -5.06
C ILE A 102 -12.69 0.20 -5.89
N ALA A 103 -12.93 0.23 -7.20
CA ALA A 103 -12.29 1.17 -8.13
C ALA A 103 -12.53 2.66 -7.81
N LYS A 104 -13.56 2.99 -7.01
CA LYS A 104 -13.84 4.37 -6.56
C LYS A 104 -12.84 4.86 -5.51
N HIS A 105 -12.23 3.95 -4.76
CA HIS A 105 -11.35 4.23 -3.63
C HIS A 105 -9.88 4.06 -4.07
N ASN A 106 -9.43 4.98 -4.92
CA ASN A 106 -8.15 4.90 -5.64
C ASN A 106 -7.16 6.02 -5.31
N ILE A 107 -7.39 6.78 -4.22
CA ILE A 107 -6.53 7.90 -3.82
C ILE A 107 -5.98 7.69 -2.41
N ARG A 108 -4.93 8.44 -2.07
CA ARG A 108 -4.24 8.33 -0.78
C ARG A 108 -5.15 8.45 0.44
N THR A 109 -6.11 9.37 0.40
CA THR A 109 -7.05 9.63 1.51
C THR A 109 -8.32 8.77 1.44
N ASP A 110 -8.41 7.91 0.44
CA ASP A 110 -9.53 6.99 0.23
C ASP A 110 -9.05 5.82 -0.65
N CYS A 111 -8.41 4.84 -0.01
CA CYS A 111 -7.69 3.76 -0.66
C CYS A 111 -8.21 2.40 -0.20
N TRP A 112 -8.92 1.70 -1.08
CA TRP A 112 -9.30 0.30 -0.85
C TRP A 112 -8.56 -0.61 -1.82
N SER A 113 -8.37 -1.86 -1.44
CA SER A 113 -7.80 -2.86 -2.33
C SER A 113 -8.39 -4.24 -2.03
N THR A 114 -8.32 -5.14 -3.00
CA THR A 114 -8.63 -6.55 -2.77
C THR A 114 -7.35 -7.36 -2.64
N ILE A 115 -7.34 -8.29 -1.69
CA ILE A 115 -6.26 -9.28 -1.54
C ILE A 115 -6.92 -10.63 -1.30
N ASN A 116 -6.68 -11.58 -2.20
CA ASN A 116 -7.21 -12.94 -2.17
C ASN A 116 -8.74 -12.97 -1.97
N GLY A 117 -9.48 -12.12 -2.71
CA GLY A 117 -10.94 -12.05 -2.69
C GLY A 117 -11.56 -11.37 -1.46
N SER A 118 -10.73 -10.94 -0.49
CA SER A 118 -11.18 -10.08 0.62
C SER A 118 -10.94 -8.61 0.30
N VAL A 119 -11.76 -7.74 0.88
CA VAL A 119 -11.71 -6.28 0.66
C VAL A 119 -11.17 -5.60 1.91
N TYR A 120 -10.22 -4.69 1.73
CA TYR A 120 -9.53 -3.99 2.81
C TYR A 120 -9.58 -2.47 2.60
N ASP A 121 -9.87 -1.75 3.68
CA ASP A 121 -9.67 -0.29 3.72
C ASP A 121 -8.25 0.00 4.20
N LEU A 122 -7.41 0.46 3.27
CA LEU A 122 -6.00 0.74 3.52
C LEU A 122 -5.75 2.22 3.84
N THR A 123 -6.78 3.06 3.85
CA THR A 123 -6.68 4.52 3.96
C THR A 123 -5.83 4.97 5.15
N SER A 124 -6.12 4.43 6.33
CA SER A 124 -5.37 4.77 7.55
C SER A 124 -3.98 4.12 7.60
N PHE A 125 -3.68 3.16 6.73
CA PHE A 125 -2.45 2.38 6.74
C PHE A 125 -1.42 2.88 5.72
N VAL A 126 -1.83 3.66 4.72
CA VAL A 126 -0.96 4.19 3.66
C VAL A 126 0.38 4.70 4.20
N ASP A 127 0.35 5.62 5.18
CA ASP A 127 1.56 6.25 5.72
C ASP A 127 2.26 5.45 6.81
N ARG A 128 1.62 4.39 7.31
CA ARG A 128 2.15 3.51 8.35
C ARG A 128 2.74 2.21 7.79
N HIS A 129 2.62 1.99 6.49
CA HIS A 129 3.11 0.79 5.85
C HIS A 129 4.65 0.72 5.90
N PRO A 130 5.27 -0.33 6.49
CA PRO A 130 6.73 -0.45 6.62
C PRO A 130 7.48 -0.44 5.27
N GLY A 131 6.86 -0.90 4.19
CA GLY A 131 7.42 -0.84 2.83
C GLY A 131 7.26 0.52 2.15
N GLY A 132 6.72 1.51 2.85
CA GLY A 132 6.45 2.86 2.37
C GLY A 132 5.10 3.01 1.67
N ALA A 133 4.57 4.24 1.72
CA ALA A 133 3.25 4.59 1.19
C ALA A 133 3.09 4.31 -0.31
N LYS A 134 4.15 4.51 -1.10
CA LYS A 134 4.13 4.27 -2.55
C LYS A 134 3.71 2.85 -2.92
N LYS A 135 4.02 1.86 -2.07
CA LYS A 135 3.63 0.46 -2.31
C LYS A 135 2.13 0.24 -2.20
N ILE A 136 1.50 0.87 -1.21
CA ILE A 136 0.05 0.83 -1.04
C ILE A 136 -0.64 1.61 -2.16
N MET A 137 -0.07 2.75 -2.59
CA MET A 137 -0.67 3.56 -3.67
C MET A 137 -0.76 2.86 -5.01
N MET A 138 0.10 1.87 -5.28
CA MET A 138 0.02 1.08 -6.51
C MET A 138 -1.19 0.12 -6.53
N ILE A 139 -1.79 -0.17 -5.38
CA ILE A 139 -2.90 -1.14 -5.26
C ILE A 139 -4.23 -0.49 -4.88
N CYS A 140 -4.30 0.83 -4.70
CA CYS A 140 -5.58 1.49 -4.43
C CYS A 140 -6.52 1.35 -5.62
N GLY A 141 -7.75 0.99 -5.34
CA GLY A 141 -8.81 0.78 -6.33
C GLY A 141 -8.70 -0.51 -7.13
N VAL A 142 -7.71 -1.37 -6.87
CA VAL A 142 -7.43 -2.55 -7.70
C VAL A 142 -7.12 -3.78 -6.85
N ASP A 143 -7.00 -4.94 -7.51
CA ASP A 143 -6.54 -6.18 -6.87
C ASP A 143 -5.03 -6.16 -6.64
N GLY A 144 -4.64 -6.16 -5.36
CA GLY A 144 -3.25 -6.12 -4.91
C GLY A 144 -2.63 -7.49 -4.66
N SER A 145 -3.38 -8.59 -4.85
CA SER A 145 -2.99 -9.95 -4.46
C SER A 145 -1.58 -10.33 -4.91
N GLY A 146 -1.27 -10.17 -6.20
CA GLY A 146 0.04 -10.53 -6.76
C GLY A 146 1.20 -9.70 -6.19
N LEU A 147 1.00 -8.40 -5.97
CA LEU A 147 2.02 -7.52 -5.39
C LEU A 147 2.23 -7.82 -3.90
N PHE A 148 1.15 -8.09 -3.17
CA PHE A 148 1.20 -8.49 -1.78
C PHE A 148 1.99 -9.80 -1.61
N ASP A 149 1.62 -10.83 -2.38
CA ASP A 149 2.25 -12.15 -2.29
C ASP A 149 3.74 -12.10 -2.67
N THR A 150 4.08 -11.36 -3.73
CA THR A 150 5.48 -11.17 -4.16
C THR A 150 6.31 -10.45 -3.10
N GLN A 151 5.74 -9.45 -2.41
CA GLN A 151 6.51 -8.64 -1.47
C GLN A 151 6.61 -9.26 -0.08
N HIS A 152 5.58 -9.98 0.37
CA HIS A 152 5.49 -10.50 1.73
C HIS A 152 5.68 -12.01 1.82
N ASN A 153 5.64 -12.74 0.70
CA ASN A 153 6.04 -14.13 0.58
C ASN A 153 5.43 -15.05 1.66
N GLY A 154 4.16 -14.80 2.02
CA GLY A 154 3.43 -15.56 3.05
C GLY A 154 3.69 -15.13 4.51
N SER A 155 4.32 -13.98 4.76
CA SER A 155 4.58 -13.45 6.10
C SER A 155 3.31 -13.39 6.96
N SER A 156 3.32 -14.11 8.08
CA SER A 156 2.21 -14.16 9.04
C SER A 156 1.90 -12.79 9.65
N VAL A 157 2.93 -11.96 9.86
CA VAL A 157 2.78 -10.59 10.39
C VAL A 157 2.06 -9.69 9.38
N ALA A 158 2.41 -9.80 8.09
CA ALA A 158 1.73 -9.06 7.03
C ALA A 158 0.26 -9.49 6.91
N GLN A 159 0.00 -10.79 6.97
CA GLN A 159 -1.37 -11.33 6.94
C GLN A 159 -2.21 -10.89 8.15
N ALA A 160 -1.62 -10.90 9.36
CA ALA A 160 -2.29 -10.42 10.55
C ALA A 160 -2.65 -8.93 10.46
N SER A 161 -1.78 -8.12 9.85
CA SER A 161 -2.02 -6.68 9.64
C SER A 161 -3.23 -6.43 8.74
N LEU A 162 -3.45 -7.27 7.71
CA LEU A 162 -4.64 -7.19 6.85
C LEU A 162 -5.93 -7.51 7.61
N GLY A 163 -5.89 -8.42 8.58
CA GLY A 163 -7.06 -8.82 9.37
C GLY A 163 -7.75 -7.64 10.06
N LEU A 164 -6.98 -6.64 10.51
CA LEU A 164 -7.48 -5.44 11.18
C LEU A 164 -8.15 -4.44 10.22
N LEU A 165 -7.85 -4.53 8.92
CA LEU A 165 -8.28 -3.58 7.89
C LEU A 165 -9.42 -4.16 7.02
N LYS A 166 -9.83 -5.40 7.28
CA LYS A 166 -10.81 -6.11 6.46
C LYS A 166 -12.20 -5.53 6.67
N ILE A 167 -12.83 -5.10 5.58
CA ILE A 167 -14.19 -4.52 5.59
C ILE A 167 -15.23 -5.45 4.93
N GLY A 168 -14.79 -6.45 4.15
CA GLY A 168 -15.71 -7.38 3.49
C GLY A 168 -15.04 -8.36 2.53
N VAL A 169 -15.83 -8.82 1.56
CA VAL A 169 -15.42 -9.76 0.51
C VAL A 169 -15.87 -9.25 -0.85
N LEU A 170 -15.14 -9.64 -1.89
CA LEU A 170 -15.46 -9.33 -3.27
C LEU A 170 -16.54 -10.29 -3.80
N LYS A 171 -17.50 -9.76 -4.55
CA LYS A 171 -18.57 -10.49 -5.22
C LYS A 171 -18.11 -11.15 -6.52
#